data_AF-A0A410WWT8-F1
#
_entry.id   AF-A0A410WWT8-F1
#
_cell.length_a   1.000
_cell.length_b   1.000
_cell.length_c   1.000
_cell.angle_alpha   90.00
_cell.angle_beta   90.00
_cell.angle_gamma   90.00
#
_symmetry.space_group_name_H-M   'P 1'
#
loop_
_entity.id
_entity.type
_entity.pdbx_description
1 polymer ?
#
loop_
_entity_poly.entity_id
_entity_poly.type
_entity_poly.pdbx_seq_one_letter_code
_entity_poly.pdbx_strand_id
1 'polypeptide(L)'
;MDMNKDVKQLLYKMLNEVNIYPTDEQIAIVNRGRPHKCTFKQGKMYVYTFSFNGDYLKIGKAGSNSKARFYSQHYNPESSQSNLAKSIILDPAMEFYSLSSSTVGDWIKNNVDRIDIEIDAKLGVFTLNLIESILHCLYLPRYEGFKTQRADKM
;
A
#
# COMPACT_ATOMS: atom_id res chain seq x y z
N MET A 1 9.42 -18.81 -6.20
CA MET A 1 8.83 -17.70 -6.97
C MET A 1 9.17 -16.43 -6.22
N ASP A 2 9.81 -15.46 -6.87
CA ASP A 2 10.06 -14.15 -6.25
C ASP A 2 8.75 -13.37 -6.37
N MET A 3 8.03 -13.25 -5.25
CA MET A 3 6.72 -12.59 -5.18
C MET A 3 6.75 -11.19 -5.81
N ASN A 4 7.88 -10.49 -5.77
CA ASN A 4 8.02 -9.18 -6.41
C ASN A 4 8.08 -9.29 -7.94
N LYS A 5 8.79 -10.29 -8.47
CA LYS A 5 8.90 -10.51 -9.91
C LYS A 5 7.56 -10.90 -10.52
N ASP A 6 6.81 -11.76 -9.85
CA ASP A 6 5.50 -12.23 -10.32
C ASP A 6 4.48 -11.09 -10.35
N VAL A 7 4.49 -10.22 -9.33
CA VAL A 7 3.64 -9.03 -9.27
C VAL A 7 3.99 -8.06 -10.39
N LYS A 8 5.28 -7.78 -10.62
CA LYS A 8 5.69 -6.87 -11.71
C LYS A 8 5.20 -7.38 -13.06
N GLN A 9 5.36 -8.67 -13.34
CA GLN A 9 4.90 -9.29 -14.59
C GLN A 9 3.37 -9.21 -14.74
N LEU A 10 2.62 -9.48 -13.68
CA LEU A 10 1.16 -9.35 -13.70
C LEU A 10 0.73 -7.90 -13.99
N LEU A 11 1.35 -6.92 -13.33
CA LEU A 11 1.04 -5.51 -13.57
C LEU A 11 1.31 -5.12 -15.02
N TYR A 12 2.43 -5.56 -15.60
CA TYR A 12 2.77 -5.24 -16.98
C TYR A 12 1.75 -5.85 -17.95
N LYS A 13 1.35 -7.10 -17.71
CA LYS A 13 0.29 -7.74 -18.48
C LYS A 13 -1.00 -6.90 -18.43
N MET A 14 -1.49 -6.59 -17.23
CA MET A 14 -2.77 -5.87 -17.04
C MET A 14 -2.74 -4.45 -17.62
N LEU A 15 -1.59 -3.75 -17.51
CA LEU A 15 -1.43 -2.41 -18.08
C LEU A 15 -1.41 -2.44 -19.61
N ASN A 16 -0.75 -3.43 -20.21
CA ASN A 16 -0.70 -3.57 -21.66
C ASN A 16 -2.09 -3.82 -22.26
N GLU A 17 -2.97 -4.58 -21.58
CA GLU A 17 -4.37 -4.81 -22.01
C GLU A 17 -5.18 -3.51 -22.14
N VAL A 18 -4.77 -2.43 -21.45
CA VAL A 18 -5.42 -1.12 -21.51
C VAL A 18 -4.57 -0.05 -22.20
N ASN A 19 -3.61 -0.48 -23.05
CA ASN A 19 -2.72 0.38 -23.83
C ASN A 19 -1.78 1.27 -23.00
N ILE A 20 -1.39 0.82 -21.81
CA ILE A 20 -0.35 1.44 -20.99
C ILE A 20 0.88 0.55 -21.06
N TYR A 21 1.98 1.06 -21.59
CA TYR A 21 3.21 0.30 -21.85
C TYR A 21 4.40 0.87 -21.07
N PRO A 22 4.54 0.58 -19.75
CA PRO A 22 5.65 1.06 -18.95
C PRO A 22 6.99 0.45 -19.39
N THR A 23 8.05 1.24 -19.39
CA THR A 23 9.42 0.71 -19.42
C THR A 23 9.82 0.14 -18.05
N ASP A 24 10.89 -0.65 -18.01
CA ASP A 24 11.39 -1.24 -16.76
C ASP A 24 11.80 -0.22 -15.70
N GLU A 25 12.21 0.98 -16.12
CA GLU A 25 12.61 2.09 -15.25
C GLU A 25 11.42 2.92 -14.74
N GLN A 26 10.26 2.80 -15.38
CA GLN A 26 9.07 3.56 -15.00
C GLN A 26 8.32 2.92 -13.83
N ILE A 27 8.49 1.61 -13.59
CA ILE A 27 7.89 0.90 -12.46
C ILE A 27 8.96 0.09 -11.72
N ALA A 28 9.14 0.39 -10.44
CA ALA A 28 10.01 -0.36 -9.54
C ALA A 28 9.23 -0.88 -8.33
N ILE A 29 9.58 -2.07 -7.85
CA ILE A 29 9.03 -2.66 -6.63
C ILE A 29 10.11 -2.64 -5.56
N VAL A 30 9.84 -1.99 -4.44
CA VAL A 30 10.81 -1.71 -3.39
C VAL A 30 10.30 -2.20 -2.05
N ASN A 31 10.98 -3.20 -1.47
CA ASN A 31 10.76 -3.59 -0.08
C ASN A 31 11.39 -2.55 0.86
N ARG A 32 10.60 -1.98 1.76
CA ARG A 32 11.02 -0.91 2.68
C ARG A 32 11.62 -1.42 3.98
N GLY A 33 11.61 -2.74 4.18
CA GLY A 33 12.16 -3.41 5.36
C GLY A 33 11.45 -3.04 6.65
N ARG A 34 11.94 -3.61 7.76
CA ARG A 34 11.55 -3.28 9.13
C ARG A 34 12.81 -2.84 9.88
N PRO A 35 12.89 -1.63 10.43
CA PRO A 35 11.89 -0.57 10.34
C PRO A 35 11.73 -0.01 8.91
N HIS A 36 10.52 0.44 8.57
CA HIS A 36 10.23 1.09 7.29
C HIS A 36 11.19 2.27 7.02
N LYS A 37 11.95 2.22 5.92
CA LYS A 37 12.78 3.34 5.44
C LYS A 37 12.30 3.84 4.08
N CYS A 38 11.57 4.96 4.09
CA CYS A 38 10.92 5.50 2.90
C CYS A 38 11.66 6.74 2.37
N THR A 39 11.75 6.86 1.05
CA THR A 39 12.32 8.04 0.39
C THR A 39 11.46 8.44 -0.81
N PHE A 40 10.84 9.61 -0.73
CA PHE A 40 10.03 10.16 -1.79
C PHE A 40 10.94 10.78 -2.86
N LYS A 41 10.98 10.15 -4.03
CA LYS A 41 11.63 10.65 -5.24
C LYS A 41 10.73 11.62 -5.99
N GLN A 42 11.29 12.76 -6.40
CA GLN A 42 10.59 13.72 -7.25
C GLN A 42 10.23 13.08 -8.60
N GLY A 43 9.07 13.44 -9.15
CA GLY A 43 8.58 12.87 -10.41
C GLY A 43 8.07 11.43 -10.29
N LYS A 44 7.93 10.88 -9.07
CA LYS A 44 7.34 9.56 -8.83
C LYS A 44 6.02 9.65 -8.08
N MET A 45 5.19 8.63 -8.29
CA MET A 45 3.97 8.31 -7.55
C MET A 45 4.15 6.93 -6.92
N TYR A 46 3.31 6.58 -5.95
CA TYR A 46 3.49 5.36 -5.16
C TYR A 46 2.16 4.68 -4.93
N VAL A 47 2.11 3.36 -5.12
CA VAL A 47 1.15 2.50 -4.44
C VAL A 47 1.94 1.70 -3.41
N TYR A 48 1.52 1.74 -2.16
CA TYR A 48 2.20 1.06 -1.07
C TYR A 48 1.28 0.06 -0.40
N THR A 49 1.83 -1.09 -0.06
CA THR A 49 1.15 -2.19 0.60
C THR A 49 1.68 -2.34 2.02
N PHE A 50 0.80 -2.74 2.93
CA PHE A 50 1.14 -3.09 4.31
C PHE A 50 0.64 -4.50 4.60
N SER A 51 1.53 -5.40 4.96
CA SER A 51 1.18 -6.79 5.33
C SER A 51 1.76 -7.20 6.68
N PHE A 52 1.04 -8.05 7.38
CA PHE A 52 1.41 -8.54 8.70
C PHE A 52 0.91 -9.97 8.87
N ASN A 53 1.79 -10.89 9.29
CA ASN A 53 1.47 -12.31 9.50
C ASN A 53 0.75 -12.99 8.33
N GLY A 54 1.15 -12.65 7.10
CA GLY A 54 0.58 -13.24 5.86
C GLY A 54 -0.68 -12.53 5.35
N ASP A 55 -1.25 -11.59 6.10
CA ASP A 55 -2.42 -10.82 5.67
C ASP A 55 -2.02 -9.43 5.18
N TYR A 56 -2.60 -8.99 4.06
CA TYR A 56 -2.55 -7.59 3.66
C TYR A 56 -3.54 -6.78 4.49
N LEU A 57 -3.03 -5.79 5.20
CA LEU A 57 -3.81 -4.94 6.09
C LEU A 57 -4.43 -3.77 5.32
N LYS A 58 -3.60 -3.04 4.58
CA LYS A 58 -4.04 -1.86 3.82
C LYS A 58 -3.15 -1.64 2.60
N ILE A 59 -3.76 -1.10 1.57
CA ILE A 59 -3.07 -0.63 0.36
C ILE A 59 -3.53 0.80 0.13
N GLY A 60 -2.59 1.69 -0.15
CA GLY A 60 -2.92 3.08 -0.46
C GLY A 60 -1.98 3.66 -1.48
N LYS A 61 -2.30 4.87 -1.93
CA LYS A 61 -1.52 5.59 -2.94
C LYS A 61 -1.11 7.00 -2.54
N ALA A 62 -0.04 7.48 -3.17
CA ALA A 62 0.38 8.87 -3.13
C ALA A 62 0.76 9.34 -4.54
N GLY A 63 0.12 10.41 -5.00
CA GLY A 63 0.55 11.13 -6.21
C GLY A 63 1.86 11.90 -5.99
N SER A 64 2.39 12.49 -7.07
CA SER A 64 3.68 13.19 -7.09
C SER A 64 3.76 14.41 -6.15
N ASN A 65 2.61 14.96 -5.77
CA ASN A 65 2.50 16.09 -4.83
C ASN A 65 1.98 15.69 -3.45
N SER A 66 1.79 14.39 -3.17
CA SER A 66 1.16 13.89 -1.93
C SER A 66 2.16 13.29 -0.93
N LYS A 67 3.21 14.05 -0.56
CA LYS A 67 4.27 13.57 0.35
C LYS A 67 3.74 13.06 1.70
N ALA A 68 2.75 13.74 2.29
CA ALA A 68 2.18 13.35 3.59
C ALA A 68 1.51 11.96 3.55
N ARG A 69 0.81 11.62 2.46
CA ARG A 69 0.20 10.29 2.26
C ARG A 69 1.27 9.20 2.25
N PHE A 70 2.41 9.48 1.61
CA PHE A 70 3.53 8.55 1.49
C PHE A 70 4.33 8.35 2.77
N TYR A 71 4.47 9.38 3.61
CA TYR A 71 5.36 9.35 4.77
C TYR A 71 4.68 9.09 6.11
N SER A 72 3.50 9.67 6.36
CA SER A 72 3.05 9.83 7.76
C SER A 72 1.59 9.49 8.01
N GLN A 73 0.67 9.69 7.06
CA GLN A 73 -0.77 9.55 7.35
C GLN A 73 -1.16 8.13 7.80
N HIS A 74 -0.55 7.09 7.25
CA HIS A 74 -0.84 5.71 7.67
C HIS A 74 -0.24 5.34 9.04
N TYR A 75 0.65 6.15 9.62
CA TYR A 75 1.23 5.92 10.95
C TYR A 75 0.55 6.74 12.06
N ASN A 76 -0.24 7.75 11.73
CA ASN A 76 -0.91 8.61 12.70
C ASN A 76 -2.44 8.40 12.63
N PRO A 77 -3.08 7.85 13.69
CA PRO A 77 -4.51 7.57 13.69
C PRO A 77 -5.38 8.82 13.52
N GLU A 78 -4.88 10.01 13.88
CA GLU A 78 -5.61 11.27 13.78
C GLU A 78 -5.49 11.96 12.41
N SER A 79 -4.69 11.41 11.50
CA SER A 79 -4.38 12.09 10.23
C SER A 79 -5.48 11.99 9.17
N SER A 80 -6.40 11.03 9.29
CA SER A 80 -7.56 10.87 8.42
C SER A 80 -8.58 9.91 9.02
N GLN A 81 -9.81 9.90 8.50
CA GLN A 81 -10.89 9.04 9.02
C GLN A 81 -10.64 7.54 8.80
N SER A 82 -9.88 7.16 7.76
CA SER A 82 -9.56 5.77 7.44
C SER A 82 -8.07 5.65 7.08
N ASN A 83 -7.25 5.47 8.11
CA ASN A 83 -5.83 5.19 7.97
C ASN A 83 -5.46 3.89 8.72
N LEU A 84 -4.32 3.30 8.34
CA LEU A 84 -3.89 2.00 8.87
C LEU A 84 -3.77 2.00 10.40
N ALA A 85 -3.14 3.02 10.99
CA ALA A 85 -2.99 3.15 12.43
C ALA A 85 -4.34 3.13 13.17
N LYS A 86 -5.31 3.91 12.68
CA LYS A 86 -6.66 3.93 13.25
C LYS A 86 -7.36 2.58 13.11
N SER A 87 -7.24 1.93 11.95
CA SER A 87 -7.83 0.60 11.72
C SER A 87 -7.23 -0.47 12.63
N ILE A 88 -5.93 -0.45 12.88
CA ILE A 88 -5.25 -1.40 13.77
C ILE A 88 -5.71 -1.22 15.22
N ILE A 89 -5.79 0.02 15.73
CA ILE A 89 -6.26 0.28 17.09
C ILE A 89 -7.69 -0.23 17.31
N LEU A 90 -8.54 -0.10 16.29
CA LEU A 90 -9.96 -0.49 16.36
C LEU A 90 -10.20 -1.96 16.02
N ASP A 91 -9.18 -2.74 15.69
CA ASP A 91 -9.32 -4.16 15.35
C ASP A 91 -9.19 -5.04 16.61
N PRO A 92 -10.25 -5.74 17.06
CA PRO A 92 -10.17 -6.64 18.21
C PRO A 92 -9.09 -7.72 18.06
N ALA A 93 -8.77 -8.14 16.82
CA ALA A 93 -7.70 -9.11 16.58
C ALA A 93 -6.29 -8.57 16.90
N MET A 94 -6.16 -7.24 17.08
CA MET A 94 -4.91 -6.55 17.40
C MET A 94 -4.82 -6.15 18.88
N GLU A 95 -5.86 -6.39 19.69
CA GLU A 95 -5.92 -5.98 21.11
C GLU A 95 -4.77 -6.56 21.95
N PHE A 96 -4.32 -7.78 21.61
CA PHE A 96 -3.17 -8.43 22.25
C PHE A 96 -1.89 -7.57 22.24
N TYR A 97 -1.71 -6.71 21.24
CA TYR A 97 -0.53 -5.84 21.15
C TYR A 97 -0.64 -4.56 22.00
N SER A 98 -1.78 -4.29 22.64
CA SER A 98 -2.02 -3.14 23.51
C SER A 98 -1.58 -1.80 22.89
N LEU A 99 -1.92 -1.61 21.60
CA LEU A 99 -1.52 -0.44 20.83
C LEU A 99 -2.41 0.76 21.15
N SER A 100 -1.78 1.92 21.25
CA SER A 100 -2.44 3.21 21.48
C SER A 100 -2.09 4.20 20.38
N SER A 101 -2.74 5.35 20.37
CA SER A 101 -2.45 6.40 19.38
C SER A 101 -0.99 6.89 19.41
N SER A 102 -0.30 6.76 20.55
CA SER A 102 1.11 7.14 20.68
C SER A 102 2.09 6.04 20.30
N THR A 103 1.69 4.75 20.31
CA THR A 103 2.59 3.61 20.08
C THR A 103 2.39 2.94 18.72
N VAL A 104 1.17 3.02 18.15
CA VAL A 104 0.81 2.29 16.93
C VAL A 104 1.70 2.64 15.73
N GLY A 105 2.09 3.91 15.58
CA GLY A 105 2.88 4.35 14.42
C GLY A 105 4.26 3.69 14.37
N ASP A 106 4.94 3.63 15.51
CA ASP A 106 6.25 2.99 15.61
C ASP A 106 6.12 1.46 15.60
N TRP A 107 5.05 0.92 16.18
CA TRP A 107 4.76 -0.50 16.05
C TRP A 107 4.59 -0.91 14.58
N ILE A 108 3.82 -0.17 13.78
CA ILE A 108 3.65 -0.44 12.35
C ILE A 108 5.00 -0.41 11.65
N LYS A 109 5.83 0.60 11.90
CA LYS A 109 7.15 0.70 11.26
C LYS A 109 8.03 -0.51 11.50
N ASN A 110 7.99 -1.07 12.71
CA ASN A 110 8.89 -2.14 13.13
C ASN A 110 8.34 -3.55 12.87
N ASN A 111 7.03 -3.73 12.74
CA ASN A 111 6.41 -5.06 12.74
C ASN A 111 5.67 -5.40 11.46
N VAL A 112 5.20 -4.39 10.72
CA VAL A 112 4.47 -4.58 9.46
C VAL A 112 5.46 -4.56 8.31
N ASP A 113 5.28 -5.42 7.30
CA ASP A 113 6.04 -5.36 6.07
C ASP A 113 5.44 -4.29 5.14
N ARG A 114 6.29 -3.52 4.45
CA ARG A 114 5.87 -2.54 3.45
C ARG A 114 6.61 -2.75 2.14
N ILE A 115 5.83 -2.88 1.07
CA ILE A 115 6.33 -2.89 -0.31
C ILE A 115 5.71 -1.72 -1.05
N ASP A 116 6.55 -0.91 -1.67
CA ASP A 116 6.15 0.21 -2.53
C ASP A 116 6.31 -0.17 -4.00
N ILE A 117 5.29 0.13 -4.80
CA ILE A 117 5.38 0.24 -6.25
C ILE A 117 5.64 1.71 -6.56
N GLU A 118 6.89 2.02 -6.93
CA GLU A 118 7.30 3.33 -7.41
C GLU A 118 6.95 3.47 -8.89
N ILE A 119 6.18 4.49 -9.24
CA ILE A 119 5.61 4.69 -10.58
C ILE A 119 6.08 6.04 -11.11
N ASP A 120 6.55 6.11 -12.35
CA ASP A 120 6.86 7.39 -12.99
C ASP A 120 5.61 8.25 -13.15
N ALA A 121 5.67 9.52 -12.72
CA ALA A 121 4.53 10.43 -12.82
C ALA A 121 4.05 10.65 -14.26
N LYS A 122 4.92 10.44 -15.26
CA LYS A 122 4.56 10.51 -16.69
C LYS A 122 3.54 9.44 -17.10
N LEU A 123 3.42 8.33 -16.37
CA LEU A 123 2.38 7.33 -16.61
C LEU A 123 0.98 7.81 -16.18
N GLY A 124 0.90 8.92 -15.45
CA GLY A 124 -0.36 9.58 -15.13
C GLY A 124 -1.17 8.93 -14.00
N VAL A 125 -2.18 9.67 -13.54
CA VAL A 125 -3.00 9.29 -12.38
C VAL A 125 -3.88 8.07 -12.63
N PHE A 126 -4.29 7.81 -13.87
CA PHE A 126 -5.09 6.62 -14.20
C PHE A 126 -4.29 5.34 -14.04
N THR A 127 -3.00 5.34 -14.43
CA THR A 127 -2.09 4.22 -14.16
C THR A 127 -1.93 3.99 -12.65
N LEU A 128 -1.74 5.06 -11.88
CA LEU A 128 -1.66 4.98 -10.40
C LEU A 128 -2.91 4.32 -9.81
N ASN A 129 -4.09 4.76 -10.26
CA ASN A 129 -5.37 4.24 -9.77
C ASN A 129 -5.58 2.78 -10.18
N LEU A 130 -5.25 2.42 -11.42
CA LEU A 130 -5.40 1.06 -11.91
C LEU A 130 -4.49 0.09 -11.16
N ILE A 131 -3.23 0.45 -10.92
CA ILE A 131 -2.31 -0.38 -10.14
C ILE A 131 -2.85 -0.59 -8.72
N GLU A 132 -3.33 0.45 -8.05
CA GLU A 132 -3.96 0.33 -6.72
C GLU A 132 -5.15 -0.65 -6.75
N SER A 133 -6.05 -0.50 -7.72
CA SER A 133 -7.21 -1.39 -7.88
C SER A 133 -6.81 -2.84 -8.15
N ILE A 134 -5.80 -3.08 -9.00
CA ILE A 134 -5.29 -4.43 -9.26
C ILE A 134 -4.80 -5.06 -7.96
N LEU A 135 -4.04 -4.33 -7.15
CA LEU A 135 -3.55 -4.86 -5.87
C LEU A 135 -4.67 -5.06 -4.84
N HIS A 136 -5.70 -4.20 -4.83
CA HIS A 136 -6.89 -4.42 -4.01
C HIS A 136 -7.58 -5.74 -4.37
N CYS A 137 -7.75 -6.03 -5.66
CA CYS A 137 -8.34 -7.29 -6.12
C CYS A 137 -7.46 -8.50 -5.82
N LEU A 138 -6.13 -8.36 -5.97
CA LEU A 138 -5.18 -9.45 -5.76
C LEU A 138 -5.05 -9.84 -4.28
N TYR A 139 -5.06 -8.85 -3.38
CA TYR A 139 -4.68 -9.05 -1.99
C TYR A 139 -5.82 -8.88 -0.98
N LEU A 140 -6.95 -8.31 -1.40
CA LEU A 140 -8.15 -8.14 -0.57
C LEU A 140 -7.84 -7.58 0.84
N PRO A 141 -7.21 -6.39 0.93
CA PRO A 141 -6.72 -5.86 2.19
C PRO A 141 -7.82 -5.72 3.25
N ARG A 142 -7.52 -6.18 4.47
CA ARG A 142 -8.46 -6.28 5.60
C ARG A 142 -9.17 -4.96 5.91
N TYR A 143 -8.47 -3.83 5.76
CA TYR A 143 -8.95 -2.49 6.13
C TYR A 143 -9.28 -1.60 4.92
N GLU A 144 -9.64 -2.20 3.79
CA GLU A 144 -10.14 -1.47 2.62
C GLU A 144 -11.63 -1.73 2.38
N GLY A 145 -12.36 -0.67 1.99
CA GLY A 145 -13.82 -0.68 1.88
C GLY A 145 -14.55 -0.92 3.21
N PHE A 146 -15.85 -0.70 3.22
CA PHE A 146 -16.70 -1.11 4.34
C PHE A 146 -16.91 -2.63 4.29
N LYS A 147 -17.07 -3.28 5.47
CA LYS A 147 -17.33 -4.73 5.54
C LYS A 147 -18.50 -5.16 4.64
N THR A 148 -19.55 -4.34 4.56
CA THR A 148 -20.75 -4.57 3.75
C THR A 148 -20.53 -4.51 2.23
N GLN A 149 -19.40 -3.98 1.77
CA GLN A 149 -19.07 -3.84 0.35
C GLN A 149 -18.18 -4.96 -0.16
N ARG A 150 -17.65 -5.80 0.73
CA ARG A 150 -16.71 -6.86 0.36
C ARG A 150 -17.49 -8.11 0.00
N ALA A 151 -17.16 -8.71 -1.14
CA ALA A 151 -17.64 -10.05 -1.45
C ALA A 151 -17.06 -11.04 -0.43
N ASP A 152 -17.88 -11.98 0.05
CA ASP A 152 -17.37 -13.14 0.77
C ASP A 152 -16.41 -13.90 -0.17
N LYS A 153 -15.28 -14.38 0.37
CA LYS A 153 -14.36 -15.20 -0.42
C LYS A 153 -15.16 -16.41 -0.94
N MET A 154 -15.33 -16.52 -2.25
CA MET A 154 -15.76 -17.76 -2.91
C MET A 154 -14.70 -18.84 -2.72
#